data_AF-A0A7Y5J1J6-F1
#
_entry.id   AF-A0A7Y5J1J6-F1
#
_cell.length_a   1.000
_cell.length_b   1.000
_cell.length_c   1.000
_cell.angle_alpha   90.00
_cell.angle_beta   90.00
_cell.angle_gamma   90.00
#
_symmetry.space_group_name_H-M   'P 1'
#
loop_
_entity.id
_entity.type
_entity.pdbx_description
1 polymer ?
#
loop_
_entity_poly.entity_id
_entity_poly.type
_entity_poly.pdbx_seq_one_letter_code
_entity_poly.pdbx_strand_id
1 'polypeptide(L)'
;MKVPTQIFLDGIQPKKVYYFGSTKLNTGVPHYFICVSRLDGGMLILVCCTSQFEKRKNYIEKANLPFSTLVWINPDTENGLEIDSYVDCNSYFDYSIEEFKNFYENDKLEFKGEISDTHFEQILIGLKASPIVEENIKEILPNSA
;
A
#
# COMPACT_ATOMS: atom_id res chain seq x y z
N MET A 1 -13.79 -9.95 18.32
CA MET A 1 -13.29 -9.18 19.47
C MET A 1 -12.25 -8.22 18.94
N LYS A 2 -12.38 -6.91 19.19
CA LYS A 2 -11.39 -5.93 18.72
C LYS A 2 -10.09 -6.15 19.48
N VAL A 3 -8.99 -6.26 18.76
CA VAL A 3 -7.66 -6.39 19.36
C VAL A 3 -7.35 -5.08 20.11
N PRO A 4 -6.70 -5.11 21.27
CA PRO A 4 -6.30 -3.88 21.96
C PRO A 4 -5.49 -2.98 21.04
N THR A 5 -5.78 -1.67 21.03
CA THR A 5 -5.19 -0.70 20.09
C THR A 5 -3.67 -0.80 20.02
N GLN A 6 -2.98 -0.88 21.16
CA GLN A 6 -1.52 -0.97 21.16
C GLN A 6 -1.01 -2.23 20.43
N ILE A 7 -1.64 -3.37 20.66
CA ILE A 7 -1.28 -4.63 19.98
C ILE A 7 -1.51 -4.51 18.47
N PHE A 8 -2.60 -3.85 18.05
CA PHE A 8 -2.85 -3.56 16.65
C PHE A 8 -1.75 -2.67 16.04
N LEU A 9 -1.39 -1.57 16.71
CA LEU A 9 -0.37 -0.63 16.23
C LEU A 9 1.02 -1.27 16.15
N ASP A 10 1.37 -2.14 17.10
CA ASP A 10 2.64 -2.86 17.11
C ASP A 10 2.71 -3.88 15.95
N GLY A 11 1.56 -4.43 15.54
CA GLY A 11 1.42 -5.33 14.40
C GLY A 11 1.55 -4.67 13.03
N ILE A 12 1.58 -3.32 12.96
CA ILE A 12 1.75 -2.61 11.69
C ILE A 12 3.19 -2.76 11.20
N GLN A 13 3.35 -3.53 10.12
CA GLN A 13 4.63 -3.91 9.53
C GLN A 13 4.52 -3.93 8.00
N PRO A 14 5.65 -3.95 7.26
CA PRO A 14 5.64 -4.16 5.82
C PRO A 14 4.85 -5.42 5.41
N LYS A 15 4.34 -5.45 4.18
CA LYS A 15 3.49 -6.51 3.57
C LYS A 15 2.04 -6.56 4.07
N LYS A 16 1.74 -5.96 5.23
CA LYS A 16 0.39 -5.96 5.79
C LYS A 16 -0.57 -5.12 4.94
N VAL A 17 -1.77 -5.65 4.73
CA VAL A 17 -2.85 -5.07 3.95
C VAL A 17 -3.92 -4.48 4.87
N TYR A 18 -4.31 -3.25 4.58
CA TYR A 18 -5.32 -2.50 5.32
C TYR A 18 -6.40 -2.00 4.38
N TYR A 19 -7.64 -1.95 4.84
CA TYR A 19 -8.77 -1.42 4.09
C TYR A 19 -9.36 -0.23 4.83
N PHE A 20 -9.30 0.95 4.20
CA PHE A 20 -9.82 2.19 4.79
C PHE A 20 -10.09 3.28 3.76
N GLY A 21 -10.91 4.26 4.14
CA GLY A 21 -11.14 5.48 3.36
C GLY A 21 -10.02 6.49 3.57
N SER A 22 -9.44 6.99 2.49
CA SER A 22 -8.33 7.95 2.54
C SER A 22 -8.77 9.33 2.10
N THR A 23 -8.53 10.34 2.94
CA THR A 23 -8.68 11.76 2.56
C THR A 23 -7.61 12.24 1.58
N LYS A 24 -6.54 11.46 1.38
CA LYS A 24 -5.49 11.70 0.38
C LYS A 24 -5.92 11.21 -1.02
N LEU A 25 -7.05 10.52 -1.12
CA LEU A 25 -7.67 10.15 -2.39
C LEU A 25 -8.91 11.02 -2.65
N ASN A 26 -9.13 11.37 -3.93
CA ASN A 26 -10.31 12.12 -4.36
C ASN A 26 -11.54 11.20 -4.52
N THR A 27 -11.84 10.40 -3.51
CA THR A 27 -12.96 9.45 -3.48
C THR A 27 -13.37 9.14 -2.05
N GLY A 28 -14.68 8.97 -1.82
CA GLY A 28 -15.21 8.50 -0.53
C GLY A 28 -15.21 6.97 -0.38
N VAL A 29 -14.80 6.25 -1.43
CA VAL A 29 -14.77 4.78 -1.43
C VAL A 29 -13.48 4.30 -0.76
N PRO A 30 -13.56 3.39 0.22
CA PRO A 30 -12.38 2.78 0.82
C PRO A 30 -11.58 1.92 -0.16
N HIS A 31 -10.26 1.89 0.03
CA HIS A 31 -9.32 1.15 -0.81
C HIS A 31 -8.44 0.24 0.04
N TYR A 32 -7.89 -0.79 -0.59
CA TYR A 32 -6.82 -1.58 0.01
C TYR A 32 -5.50 -0.83 -0.12
N PHE A 33 -4.77 -0.76 0.98
CA PHE A 33 -3.44 -0.20 1.08
C PHE A 33 -2.48 -1.24 1.64
N ILE A 34 -1.28 -1.29 1.09
CA ILE A 34 -0.22 -2.21 1.51
C ILE A 34 0.87 -1.39 2.17
N CYS A 35 1.24 -1.74 3.40
CA CYS A 35 2.37 -1.11 4.08
C CYS A 35 3.68 -1.59 3.45
N VAL A 36 4.52 -0.65 3.03
CA VAL A 36 5.83 -0.95 2.41
C VAL A 36 7.00 -0.57 3.30
N SER A 37 6.82 0.38 4.21
CA SER A 37 7.82 0.72 5.20
C SER A 37 7.18 1.31 6.45
N ARG A 38 7.83 1.09 7.60
CA ARG A 38 7.53 1.76 8.87
C ARG A 38 8.83 2.38 9.36
N LEU A 39 8.86 3.71 9.39
CA LEU A 39 10.03 4.48 9.76
C LEU A 39 10.09 4.71 11.26
N ASP A 40 11.30 4.97 11.74
CA ASP A 40 11.53 5.49 13.09
C ASP A 40 10.76 6.82 13.26
N GLY A 41 10.09 6.97 14.40
CA GLY A 41 9.16 8.09 14.63
C GLY A 41 7.71 7.79 14.24
N GLY A 42 7.41 6.59 13.74
CA GLY A 42 6.04 6.11 13.57
C GLY A 42 5.36 6.57 12.28
N MET A 43 6.14 6.96 11.26
CA MET A 43 5.62 7.20 9.92
C MET A 43 5.52 5.89 9.14
N LEU A 44 4.41 5.70 8.44
CA LEU A 44 4.09 4.53 7.64
C LEU A 44 4.09 4.96 6.18
N ILE A 45 4.70 4.18 5.30
CA ILE A 45 4.62 4.37 3.85
C ILE A 45 3.74 3.25 3.29
N LEU A 46 2.69 3.63 2.58
CA LEU A 46 1.73 2.70 1.97
C LEU A 46 1.59 2.93 0.47
N VAL A 47 1.18 1.89 -0.24
CA VAL A 47 0.79 1.94 -1.66
C VAL A 47 -0.66 1.52 -1.81
N CYS A 48 -1.37 2.11 -2.77
CA CYS A 48 -2.79 1.87 -2.98
C CYS A 48 -3.03 0.80 -4.05
N CYS A 49 -3.93 -0.14 -3.75
CA CYS A 49 -4.48 -1.06 -4.73
C CYS A 49 -5.59 -0.39 -5.53
N THR A 50 -5.76 -0.79 -6.78
CA THR A 50 -6.80 -0.29 -7.68
C THR A 50 -7.28 -1.38 -8.63
N SER A 51 -8.60 -1.48 -8.77
CA SER A 51 -9.27 -2.34 -9.75
C SER A 51 -9.55 -1.63 -11.08
N GLN A 52 -9.01 -0.42 -11.29
CA GLN A 52 -9.18 0.32 -12.54
C GLN A 52 -8.10 -0.07 -13.57
N PHE A 53 -8.07 -1.36 -13.95
CA PHE A 53 -7.02 -1.99 -14.78
C PHE A 53 -6.68 -1.19 -16.03
N GLU A 54 -7.67 -1.05 -16.93
CA GLU A 54 -7.45 -0.44 -18.23
C GLU A 54 -7.10 1.04 -18.12
N LYS A 55 -7.67 1.74 -17.14
CA LYS A 55 -7.34 3.15 -16.89
C LYS A 55 -5.88 3.30 -16.48
N ARG A 56 -5.37 2.42 -15.62
CA ARG A 56 -3.98 2.47 -15.15
C ARG A 56 -3.00 2.07 -16.23
N LYS A 57 -3.24 1.00 -16.98
CA LYS A 57 -2.43 0.64 -18.15
C LYS A 57 -2.33 1.79 -19.15
N ASN A 58 -3.47 2.37 -19.54
CA ASN A 58 -3.50 3.53 -20.43
C ASN A 58 -2.73 4.74 -19.89
N TYR A 59 -2.76 4.97 -18.57
CA TYR A 59 -1.98 6.02 -17.94
C TYR A 59 -0.48 5.76 -18.04
N ILE A 60 -0.02 4.55 -17.68
CA ILE A 60 1.39 4.13 -17.77
C ILE A 60 1.91 4.32 -19.20
N GLU A 61 1.17 3.86 -20.20
CA GLU A 61 1.54 4.00 -21.61
C GLU A 61 1.64 5.47 -22.05
N LYS A 62 0.61 6.28 -21.76
CA LYS A 62 0.57 7.69 -22.16
C LYS A 62 1.63 8.54 -21.46
N ALA A 63 1.93 8.22 -20.21
CA ALA A 63 2.95 8.90 -19.41
C ALA A 63 4.36 8.34 -19.67
N ASN A 64 4.51 7.32 -20.53
CA ASN A 64 5.76 6.63 -20.81
C ASN A 64 6.48 6.15 -19.54
N LEU A 65 5.71 5.60 -18.59
CA LEU A 65 6.21 5.06 -17.33
C LEU A 65 6.58 3.58 -17.49
N PRO A 66 7.53 3.05 -16.70
CA PRO A 66 7.86 1.63 -16.75
C PRO A 66 6.67 0.77 -16.32
N PHE A 67 6.34 -0.28 -17.08
CA PHE A 67 5.27 -1.22 -16.70
C PHE A 67 5.54 -1.96 -15.38
N SER A 68 6.80 -2.05 -14.95
CA SER A 68 7.17 -2.58 -13.63
C SER A 68 6.59 -1.76 -12.47
N THR A 69 6.16 -0.52 -12.71
CA THR A 69 5.47 0.32 -11.72
C THR A 69 4.01 -0.07 -11.50
N LEU A 70 3.51 -1.07 -12.22
CA LEU A 70 2.14 -1.55 -12.12
C LEU A 70 2.14 -3.06 -11.79
N VAL A 71 2.03 -3.38 -10.51
CA VAL A 71 2.15 -4.76 -10.01
C VAL A 71 0.77 -5.39 -9.88
N TRP A 72 0.52 -6.48 -10.60
CA TRP A 72 -0.73 -7.24 -10.50
C TRP A 72 -0.70 -8.16 -9.28
N ILE A 73 -1.78 -8.18 -8.52
CA ILE A 73 -1.99 -9.06 -7.37
C ILE A 73 -3.39 -9.66 -7.48
N ASN A 74 -3.45 -10.99 -7.48
CA ASN A 74 -4.70 -11.74 -7.37
C ASN A 74 -5.09 -11.96 -5.90
N PRO A 75 -6.38 -12.08 -5.58
CA PRO A 75 -6.86 -12.58 -4.30
C PRO A 75 -6.28 -13.94 -3.96
N ASP A 76 -5.91 -14.13 -2.69
CA ASP A 76 -5.56 -15.43 -2.10
C ASP A 76 -6.09 -15.52 -0.66
N THR A 77 -5.77 -16.61 0.05
CA THR A 77 -6.25 -16.85 1.42
C THR A 77 -5.61 -15.95 2.47
N GLU A 78 -4.49 -15.31 2.14
CA GLU A 78 -3.64 -14.58 3.08
C GLU A 78 -3.75 -13.06 2.93
N ASN A 79 -3.92 -12.55 1.70
CA ASN A 79 -3.79 -11.14 1.38
C ASN A 79 -5.07 -10.30 1.62
N GLY A 80 -6.22 -10.97 1.74
CA GLY A 80 -7.50 -10.33 2.05
C GLY A 80 -8.08 -9.44 0.96
N LEU A 81 -7.52 -9.47 -0.26
CA LEU A 81 -8.12 -8.83 -1.42
C LEU A 81 -9.34 -9.62 -1.88
N GLU A 82 -10.38 -8.93 -2.33
CA GLU A 82 -11.62 -9.56 -2.82
C GLU A 82 -11.63 -9.77 -4.33
N ILE A 83 -10.85 -8.98 -5.07
CA ILE A 83 -10.76 -8.99 -6.52
C ILE A 83 -9.33 -8.76 -6.98
N ASP A 84 -9.04 -9.16 -8.21
CA ASP A 84 -7.79 -8.79 -8.89
C ASP A 84 -7.57 -7.30 -8.76
N SER A 85 -6.34 -6.92 -8.40
CA SER A 85 -5.97 -5.52 -8.24
C SER A 85 -4.59 -5.25 -8.84
N TYR A 86 -4.40 -4.02 -9.31
CA TYR A 86 -3.06 -3.48 -9.49
C TYR A 86 -2.64 -2.68 -8.27
N VAL A 87 -1.35 -2.70 -7.94
CA VAL A 87 -0.70 -1.72 -7.10
C VAL A 87 -0.05 -0.69 -8.01
N ASP A 88 -0.43 0.59 -7.85
CA ASP A 88 0.19 1.70 -8.59
C ASP A 88 1.43 2.19 -7.82
N CYS A 89 2.60 1.69 -8.20
CA CYS A 89 3.87 2.05 -7.58
C CYS A 89 4.40 3.43 -8.04
N ASN A 90 3.62 4.22 -8.77
CA ASN A 90 3.93 5.63 -9.05
C ASN A 90 3.33 6.58 -8.00
N SER A 91 2.69 6.04 -6.98
CA SER A 91 2.12 6.82 -5.89
C SER A 91 2.31 6.07 -4.58
N TYR A 92 2.65 6.81 -3.54
CA TYR A 92 2.67 6.32 -2.17
C TYR A 92 1.87 7.28 -1.29
N PHE A 93 1.54 6.80 -0.11
CA PHE A 93 0.78 7.51 0.90
C PHE A 93 1.50 7.34 2.23
N ASP A 94 1.96 8.44 2.79
CA ASP A 94 2.48 8.48 4.15
C ASP A 94 1.32 8.55 5.16
N TYR A 95 1.45 7.93 6.33
CA TYR A 95 0.54 8.17 7.46
C TYR A 95 1.31 8.08 8.75
N SER A 96 0.97 8.88 9.74
CA SER A 96 1.45 8.70 11.09
C SER A 96 0.75 7.51 11.77
N ILE A 97 1.43 6.92 12.75
CA ILE A 97 0.86 5.89 13.61
C ILE A 97 -0.37 6.43 14.38
N GLU A 98 -0.39 7.72 14.71
CA GLU A 98 -1.53 8.38 15.36
C GLU A 98 -2.74 8.50 14.43
N GLU A 99 -2.55 8.73 13.13
CA GLU A 99 -3.64 8.66 12.15
C GLU A 99 -4.22 7.24 12.08
N PHE A 100 -3.36 6.21 12.00
CA PHE A 100 -3.79 4.81 12.01
C PHE A 100 -4.51 4.43 13.31
N LYS A 101 -4.02 4.91 14.46
CA LYS A 101 -4.68 4.76 15.75
C LYS A 101 -6.08 5.35 15.73
N ASN A 102 -6.21 6.59 15.26
CA ASN A 102 -7.51 7.25 15.15
C ASN A 102 -8.44 6.49 14.20
N PHE A 103 -7.96 6.01 13.05
CA PHE A 103 -8.78 5.21 12.15
C PHE A 103 -9.23 3.90 12.80
N TYR A 104 -8.33 3.20 13.48
CA TYR A 104 -8.63 1.95 14.15
C TYR A 104 -9.61 2.13 15.30
N GLU A 105 -9.38 3.10 16.20
CA GLU A 105 -10.25 3.37 17.35
C GLU A 105 -11.67 3.76 16.94
N ASN A 106 -11.81 4.45 15.80
CA ASN A 106 -13.10 4.85 15.22
C ASN A 106 -13.70 3.85 14.23
N ASP A 107 -13.17 2.62 14.14
CA ASP A 107 -13.67 1.56 13.25
C ASP A 107 -13.69 1.95 11.75
N LYS A 108 -12.75 2.81 11.34
CA LYS A 108 -12.57 3.29 9.96
C LYS A 108 -11.46 2.55 9.20
N LEU A 109 -10.79 1.62 9.85
CA LEU A 109 -9.68 0.86 9.29
C LEU A 109 -9.75 -0.59 9.73
N GLU A 110 -9.57 -1.48 8.76
CA GLU A 110 -9.53 -2.92 8.97
C GLU A 110 -8.20 -3.50 8.49
N PHE A 111 -7.62 -4.40 9.29
CA PHE A 111 -6.56 -5.28 8.82
C PHE A 111 -7.19 -6.40 7.98
N LYS A 112 -6.64 -6.64 6.78
CA LYS A 112 -7.20 -7.61 5.82
C LYS A 112 -6.31 -8.83 5.61
N GLY A 113 -4.99 -8.70 5.76
CA GLY A 113 -4.10 -9.79 5.43
C GLY A 113 -2.66 -9.38 5.20
N GLU A 114 -1.88 -10.27 4.60
CA GLU A 114 -0.50 -10.06 4.22
C GLU A 114 -0.26 -10.54 2.79
N ILE A 115 0.42 -9.74 1.97
CA ILE A 115 0.83 -10.17 0.63
C ILE A 115 2.05 -11.09 0.69
N SER A 116 2.20 -11.93 -0.34
CA SER A 116 3.38 -12.79 -0.49
C SER A 116 4.68 -11.99 -0.65
N ASP A 117 5.80 -12.62 -0.32
CA ASP A 117 7.14 -12.06 -0.51
C ASP A 117 7.40 -11.66 -1.97
N THR A 118 6.94 -12.49 -2.91
CA THR A 118 7.08 -12.22 -4.36
C THR A 118 6.34 -10.94 -4.76
N HIS A 119 5.09 -10.76 -4.34
CA HIS A 119 4.36 -9.53 -4.64
C HIS A 119 5.00 -8.32 -3.95
N PHE A 120 5.50 -8.50 -2.72
CA PHE A 120 6.16 -7.43 -2.01
C PHE A 120 7.45 -6.97 -2.71
N GLU A 121 8.27 -7.91 -3.16
CA GLU A 121 9.48 -7.61 -3.92
C GLU A 121 9.17 -6.87 -5.23
N GLN A 122 8.14 -7.31 -5.96
CA GLN A 122 7.68 -6.62 -7.17
C GLN A 122 7.25 -5.18 -6.89
N ILE A 123 6.56 -4.93 -5.77
CA ILE A 123 6.17 -3.57 -5.36
C ILE A 123 7.42 -2.73 -5.08
N LEU A 124 8.42 -3.26 -4.37
CA LEU A 124 9.66 -2.54 -4.09
C LEU A 124 10.43 -2.20 -5.38
N ILE A 125 10.53 -3.15 -6.32
CA ILE A 125 11.12 -2.94 -7.64
C ILE A 125 10.35 -1.85 -8.39
N GLY A 126 9.01 -1.92 -8.39
CA GLY A 126 8.14 -0.93 -9.02
C GLY A 126 8.32 0.47 -8.46
N LEU A 127 8.36 0.61 -7.14
CA LEU A 127 8.58 1.91 -6.46
C LEU A 127 9.96 2.50 -6.81
N LYS A 128 11.00 1.67 -6.80
CA LYS A 128 12.37 2.11 -7.14
C LYS A 128 12.52 2.49 -8.61
N ALA A 129 11.84 1.77 -9.50
CA ALA A 129 11.83 2.04 -10.94
C ALA A 129 10.99 3.27 -11.33
N SER A 130 10.06 3.72 -10.47
CA SER A 130 9.20 4.86 -10.79
C SER A 130 10.02 6.15 -10.93
N PRO A 131 9.90 6.89 -12.04
CA PRO A 131 10.54 8.19 -12.19
C PRO A 131 9.81 9.31 -11.44
N ILE A 132 8.64 9.02 -10.84
CA ILE A 132 7.79 9.99 -10.16
C ILE A 132 8.02 9.97 -8.64
N VAL A 133 8.27 8.79 -8.06
CA VAL A 133 8.56 8.64 -6.63
C VAL A 133 9.89 9.34 -6.32
N GLU A 134 9.92 10.16 -5.28
CA GLU A 134 11.10 10.93 -4.89
C GLU A 134 12.23 10.01 -4.40
N GLU A 135 13.48 10.39 -4.70
CA GLU A 135 14.65 9.55 -4.41
C GLU A 135 14.82 9.28 -2.91
N ASN A 136 14.57 10.28 -2.07
CA ASN A 136 14.61 10.11 -0.61
C ASN A 136 13.61 9.08 -0.09
N ILE A 137 12.50 8.86 -0.80
CA ILE A 137 11.53 7.80 -0.46
C ILE A 137 12.09 6.45 -0.89
N LYS A 138 12.75 6.36 -2.04
CA LYS A 138 13.35 5.10 -2.51
C LYS A 138 14.50 4.62 -1.62
N GLU A 139 15.28 5.55 -1.08
CA GLU A 139 16.41 5.27 -0.17
C GLU A 139 15.98 4.66 1.16
N ILE A 140 14.76 4.96 1.63
CA ILE A 140 14.20 4.43 2.89
C ILE A 140 13.39 3.14 2.70
N LEU A 141 13.18 2.71 1.46
CA LEU A 141 12.52 1.44 1.18
C LEU A 141 13.46 0.26 1.47
N PRO A 142 12.93 -0.88 1.93
CA PRO A 142 13.73 -2.09 2.08
C PRO A 142 14.46 -2.45 0.77
N ASN A 143 15.63 -3.08 0.90
CA ASN A 143 16.26 -3.72 -0.25
C ASN A 143 15.50 -4.99 -0.59
N SER A 144 15.21 -5.18 -1.89
CA SER A 144 14.81 -6.49 -2.39
C SER A 144 15.96 -7.47 -2.15
N ALA A 145 15.65 -8.66 -1.65
CA ALA A 145 16.62 -9.70 -1.34
C ALA A 145 17.29 -10.25 -2.60
#